data_AF-A0A1V5QG13-F1
#
_entry.id   AF-A0A1V5QG13-F1
#
_cell.length_a   1.000
_cell.length_b   1.000
_cell.length_c   1.000
_cell.angle_alpha   90.00
_cell.angle_beta   90.00
_cell.angle_gamma   90.00
#
_symmetry.space_group_name_H-M   'P 1'
#
loop_
_entity.id
_entity.type
_entity.pdbx_description
1 polymer ?
#
loop_
_entity_poly.entity_id
_entity_poly.type
_entity_poly.pdbx_seq_one_letter_code
_entity_poly.pdbx_strand_id
1 'polypeptide(L)'
;MSWNYRVIRHAAPNGEEYYGLHEIYYDQHGKIELWCETPVAVGNDLDDLIGELRNQLFAAESAKSKRNACRVLDEAEMPGEK
;
A
#
# COMPACT_ATOMS: atom_id res chain seq x y z
N MET A 1 -9.70 20.13 0.89
CA MET A 1 -9.37 19.10 -0.10
C MET A 1 -8.04 18.47 0.27
N SER A 2 -7.99 17.16 0.49
CA SER A 2 -6.77 16.44 0.85
C SER A 2 -6.88 14.95 0.57
N TRP A 3 -5.75 14.32 0.26
CA TRP A 3 -5.62 12.87 0.22
C TRP A 3 -5.19 12.33 1.59
N ASN A 4 -5.73 11.18 1.98
CA ASN A 4 -5.34 10.49 3.21
C ASN A 4 -5.40 8.97 3.02
N TYR A 5 -4.50 8.24 3.68
CA TYR A 5 -4.54 6.79 3.68
C TYR A 5 -5.53 6.28 4.73
N ARG A 6 -6.44 5.39 4.33
CA ARG A 6 -7.41 4.74 5.22
C ARG A 6 -7.47 3.25 4.94
N VAL A 7 -7.68 2.47 6.01
CA VAL A 7 -7.96 1.04 5.89
C VAL A 7 -9.43 0.86 5.55
N ILE A 8 -9.71 0.05 4.53
CA ILE A 8 -11.04 -0.37 4.12
C ILE A 8 -11.12 -1.89 4.31
N ARG A 9 -12.24 -2.36 4.86
CA ARG A 9 -12.58 -3.79 4.89
C ARG A 9 -13.32 -4.16 3.61
N HIS A 10 -12.91 -5.26 3.00
CA HIS A 10 -13.51 -5.82 1.80
C HIS A 10 -14.10 -7.21 2.06
N ALA A 11 -15.07 -7.58 1.23
CA ALA A 11 -15.58 -8.94 1.16
C ALA A 11 -15.19 -9.54 -0.19
N ALA A 12 -14.38 -10.58 -0.18
CA ALA A 12 -13.97 -11.31 -1.37
C ALA A 12 -15.13 -12.15 -1.94
N PRO A 13 -15.11 -12.52 -3.24
CA PRO A 13 -16.16 -13.31 -3.86
C PRO A 13 -16.41 -14.68 -3.22
N ASN A 14 -15.41 -15.23 -2.53
CA ASN A 14 -15.50 -16.49 -1.78
C ASN A 14 -16.12 -16.32 -0.37
N GLY A 15 -16.49 -15.10 0.02
CA GLY A 15 -17.08 -14.79 1.33
C GLY A 15 -16.07 -14.50 2.43
N GLU A 16 -14.76 -14.52 2.14
CA GLU A 16 -13.72 -14.14 3.10
C GLU A 16 -13.61 -12.62 3.21
N GLU A 17 -13.27 -12.12 4.40
CA GLU A 17 -12.96 -10.71 4.61
C GLU A 17 -11.46 -10.47 4.44
N TYR A 18 -11.08 -9.31 3.90
CA TYR A 18 -9.70 -8.84 3.89
C TYR A 18 -9.64 -7.31 4.10
N TYR A 19 -8.45 -6.80 4.40
CA TYR A 19 -8.20 -5.40 4.71
C TYR A 19 -7.23 -4.80 3.70
N GLY A 20 -7.59 -3.65 3.13
CA GLY A 20 -6.75 -2.90 2.18
C GLY A 20 -6.46 -1.49 2.66
N LEU A 21 -5.24 -1.00 2.47
CA LEU A 21 -4.90 0.41 2.65
C LEU A 21 -5.11 1.18 1.35
N HIS A 22 -6.00 2.18 1.36
CA HIS A 22 -6.36 2.97 0.18
C HIS A 22 -6.08 4.46 0.38
N GLU A 23 -5.77 5.14 -0.71
CA GLU A 23 -5.79 6.60 -0.78
C GLU A 23 -7.24 7.09 -0.95
N ILE A 24 -7.69 7.93 -0.03
CA ILE A 24 -9.02 8.53 0.00
C ILE A 24 -8.90 10.04 -0.22
N TYR A 25 -9.65 10.56 -1.18
CA TYR A 25 -9.77 11.99 -1.41
C TYR A 25 -10.97 12.56 -0.66
N TYR A 26 -10.72 13.62 0.10
CA TYR A 26 -11.73 14.38 0.81
C TYR A 26 -11.99 15.72 0.12
N ASP A 27 -13.25 16.09 -0.03
CA ASP A 27 -13.69 17.37 -0.59
C ASP A 27 -13.36 18.56 0.33
N GLN A 28 -13.84 19.76 -0.01
CA GLN A 28 -13.65 20.96 0.83
C GLN A 28 -14.46 20.95 2.14
N HIS A 29 -15.44 20.07 2.27
CA HIS A 29 -16.29 19.89 3.45
C HIS A 29 -15.87 18.69 4.31
N GLY A 30 -14.79 18.00 3.94
CA GLY A 30 -14.30 16.82 4.64
C GLY A 30 -15.10 15.54 4.36
N LYS A 31 -15.90 15.51 3.29
CA LYS A 31 -16.59 14.30 2.83
C LYS A 31 -15.71 13.50 1.89
N ILE A 32 -15.85 12.18 1.93
CA ILE A 32 -15.19 11.27 0.99
C ILE A 32 -15.81 11.50 -0.38
N GLU A 33 -14.99 11.84 -1.37
CA GLU A 33 -15.40 12.09 -2.75
C GLU A 33 -14.86 11.01 -3.69
N LEU A 34 -13.60 10.59 -3.51
CA LEU A 34 -12.95 9.54 -4.32
C LEU A 34 -12.08 8.63 -3.46
N TRP A 35 -11.75 7.45 -3.99
CA TRP A 35 -10.75 6.55 -3.44
C TRP A 35 -10.08 5.75 -4.57
N CYS A 36 -8.83 5.32 -4.36
CA CYS A 36 -8.15 4.41 -5.28
C CYS A 36 -8.69 2.99 -5.11
N GLU A 37 -9.22 2.39 -6.19
CA GLU A 37 -9.81 1.05 -6.17
C GLU A 37 -8.77 -0.02 -5.77
N THR A 38 -7.58 0.04 -6.35
CA THR A 38 -6.48 -0.87 -6.00
C THR A 38 -5.83 -0.44 -4.69
N PRO A 39 -5.79 -1.31 -3.66
CA PRO A 39 -5.09 -1.02 -2.41
C PRO A 39 -3.57 -0.95 -2.61
N VAL A 40 -2.92 -0.13 -1.79
CA VAL A 40 -1.44 -0.03 -1.73
C VAL A 40 -0.84 -1.24 -1.00
N ALA A 41 -1.57 -1.77 -0.02
CA ALA A 41 -1.21 -2.96 0.74
C ALA A 41 -2.47 -3.71 1.13
N VAL A 42 -2.38 -5.04 1.22
CA VAL A 42 -3.49 -5.95 1.56
C VAL A 42 -3.04 -6.89 2.67
N GLY A 43 -3.95 -7.23 3.57
CA GLY A 43 -3.77 -8.31 4.55
C GLY A 43 -5.08 -9.06 4.79
N ASN A 44 -4.99 -10.34 5.13
CA ASN A 44 -6.15 -11.17 5.47
C ASN A 44 -6.78 -10.74 6.81
N ASP A 45 -5.96 -10.21 7.70
CA ASP A 45 -6.36 -9.51 8.91
C ASP A 45 -5.53 -8.23 9.10
N LEU A 46 -5.78 -7.50 10.19
CA LEU A 46 -5.07 -6.25 10.47
C LEU A 46 -3.59 -6.46 10.82
N ASP A 47 -3.23 -7.59 11.45
CA ASP A 47 -1.84 -7.87 11.82
C ASP A 47 -1.01 -8.23 10.58
N ASP A 48 -1.59 -8.98 9.64
CA ASP A 48 -1.03 -9.27 8.32
C ASP A 48 -0.78 -7.98 7.53
N LEU A 49 -1.78 -7.08 7.46
CA LEU A 49 -1.64 -5.78 6.82
C LEU A 49 -0.53 -4.93 7.45
N ILE A 50 -0.44 -4.90 8.78
CA ILE A 50 0.63 -4.19 9.50
C ILE A 50 2.00 -4.82 9.20
N GLY A 51 2.07 -6.16 9.11
CA GLY A 51 3.28 -6.88 8.73
C GLY A 51 3.76 -6.48 7.33
N GLU A 52 2.87 -6.44 6.36
CA GLU A 52 3.15 -6.01 4.99
C GLU A 52 3.67 -4.57 4.95
N LEU A 53 2.99 -3.63 5.63
CA LEU A 53 3.43 -2.23 5.70
C LEU A 53 4.80 -2.06 6.37
N ARG A 54 5.13 -2.89 7.38
CA ARG A 54 6.45 -2.90 7.99
C ARG A 54 7.53 -3.39 7.03
N ASN A 55 7.24 -4.40 6.22
CA ASN A 55 8.16 -4.88 5.20
C ASN A 55 8.42 -3.81 4.14
N GLN A 56 7.37 -3.12 3.68
CA GLN A 56 7.47 -2.00 2.74
C GLN A 56 8.29 -0.83 3.32
N LEU A 57 8.01 -0.45 4.58
CA LEU A 57 8.78 0.58 5.28
C LEU A 57 10.26 0.18 5.42
N PHE A 58 10.53 -1.05 5.84
CA PHE A 58 11.89 -1.58 5.98
C PHE A 58 12.65 -1.54 4.65
N ALA A 59 12.01 -1.89 3.53
CA ALA A 59 12.62 -1.79 2.21
C ALA A 59 12.96 -0.33 1.85
N ALA A 60 12.04 0.61 2.06
CA ALA A 60 12.26 2.04 1.80
C ALA A 60 13.36 2.65 2.69
N GLU A 61 13.43 2.26 3.97
CA GLU A 61 14.49 2.68 4.88
C GLU A 61 15.84 2.08 4.50
N SER A 62 15.86 0.80 4.12
CA SER A 62 17.06 0.12 3.67
C SER A 62 17.65 0.74 2.41
N ALA A 63 16.81 1.21 1.49
CA ALA A 63 17.23 1.94 0.29
C ALA A 63 17.96 3.27 0.59
N LYS A 64 17.72 3.89 1.77
CA LYS A 64 18.46 5.09 2.21
C LYS A 64 19.85 4.76 2.74
N SER A 65 20.09 3.51 3.15
CA SER A 65 21.34 3.09 3.78
C SER A 65 22.47 2.96 2.76
N LYS A 66 23.62 3.59 3.04
CA LYS A 66 24.85 3.46 2.21
C LYS A 66 25.56 2.10 2.35
N ARG A 67 25.02 1.16 3.13
CA ARG A 67 25.59 -0.18 3.29
C ARG A 67 24.99 -1.10 2.22
N ASN A 68 25.86 -1.69 1.41
CA ASN A 68 25.66 -2.42 0.15
C ASN A 68 24.59 -3.55 0.09
N ALA A 69 23.77 -3.78 1.11
CA ALA A 69 22.83 -4.91 1.13
C ALA A 69 21.49 -4.63 0.41
N CYS A 70 21.07 -3.36 0.29
CA CYS A 70 19.81 -3.00 -0.38
C CYS A 70 20.08 -1.82 -1.32
N ARG A 71 20.53 -2.12 -2.55
CA ARG A 71 20.64 -1.08 -3.59
C ARG A 71 19.24 -0.72 -4.09
N VAL A 72 19.03 0.54 -4.45
CA VAL A 72 17.89 0.93 -5.28
C VAL A 72 18.02 0.18 -6.61
N LEU A 73 16.95 -0.49 -7.02
CA LEU A 73 16.89 -1.25 -8.27
C LEU A 73 16.43 -0.31 -9.39
N ASP A 74 17.02 -0.45 -10.58
CA ASP A 74 16.58 0.31 -11.75
C ASP A 74 15.46 -0.45 -12.47
N GLU A 75 14.42 0.26 -12.91
CA GLU A 75 13.27 -0.33 -13.62
C GLU A 75 13.71 -1.17 -14.84
N ALA A 76 14.75 -0.74 -15.54
CA ALA A 76 15.30 -1.43 -16.70
C ALA A 76 15.88 -2.83 -16.40
N GLU A 77 16.15 -3.14 -15.13
CA GLU A 77 16.66 -4.45 -14.69
C GLU A 77 15.53 -5.41 -14.28
N MET A 78 14.29 -4.93 -14.16
CA MET A 78 13.16 -5.74 -13.70
C MET A 78 12.61 -6.62 -14.85
N PRO A 79 12.23 -7.88 -14.56
CA PRO A 79 11.59 -8.71 -15.56
C PRO A 79 10.20 -8.15 -15.93
N GLY A 80 9.92 -7.98 -17.22
CA GLY A 80 8.63 -7.51 -17.74
C GLY A 80 8.59 -7.46 -19.27
N GLU A 81 7.40 -7.60 -19.86
CA GLU A 81 7.21 -7.37 -21.30
C GLU A 81 7.36 -5.86 -21.58
N LYS A 82 8.27 -5.51 -22.49
CA LYS A 82 8.42 -4.16 -23.02
C LYS A 82 7.37 -3.88 -24.08
#